data_AF-A0A356PFD5-F1
#
_entry.id   AF-A0A356PFD5-F1
#
_cell.length_a   1.000
_cell.length_b   1.000
_cell.length_c   1.000
_cell.angle_alpha   90.00
_cell.angle_beta   90.00
_cell.angle_gamma   90.00
#
_symmetry.space_group_name_H-M   'P 1'
#
loop_
_entity.id
_entity.type
_entity.pdbx_description
1 polymer ?
#
loop_
_entity_poly.entity_id
_entity_poly.type
_entity_poly.pdbx_seq_one_letter_code
_entity_poly.pdbx_strand_id
1 'polypeptide(L)'
;MSVNKLSIATEGTGNEELDKAIEIAGYAYDPKQDIFYSTMNPWQRNIGYCRLYDEAAAPLGMIIDCEPIHFKYHEKEWMIGFWKGQYDLVTGAEIGVYTRAVDRNIHGFFNGAYYDCVSDIDRLNMSYTLKKNGNTLFTRTGEHWWLTGFKLGEFSEPSELTMEITITLQTVMMRNAFVTGLWDAGYPLDGFRTNGATVSFTFSSPHTTPPATRTPATDRILQRKNQLLCEKYQAITGSSTNIQDKVKAIEELAPEMYDKLIRTGKSKQSYEKFSSWFTEGIKK
;
A
#
# COMPACT_ATOMS: atom_id res chain seq x y z
N MET A 1 -30.86 7.83 36.31
CA MET A 1 -29.76 6.86 36.18
C MET A 1 -28.87 7.34 35.05
N SER A 2 -27.68 7.85 35.38
CA SER A 2 -26.71 8.32 34.41
C SER A 2 -26.04 7.10 33.77
N VAL A 3 -26.22 6.90 32.48
CA VAL A 3 -25.42 5.92 31.74
C VAL A 3 -24.08 6.56 31.47
N ASN A 4 -23.05 6.08 32.17
CA ASN A 4 -21.66 6.38 31.88
C ASN A 4 -21.39 6.09 30.40
N LYS A 5 -21.21 7.16 29.61
CA LYS A 5 -20.46 7.09 28.36
C LYS A 5 -19.05 6.68 28.74
N LEU A 6 -18.73 5.40 28.61
CA LEU A 6 -17.35 4.95 28.52
C LEU A 6 -16.66 5.80 27.46
N SER A 7 -15.66 6.57 27.89
CA SER A 7 -14.74 7.28 27.02
C SER A 7 -14.02 6.23 26.18
N ILE A 8 -14.48 6.04 24.94
CA ILE A 8 -13.71 5.37 23.90
C ILE A 8 -12.46 6.25 23.73
N ALA A 9 -11.30 5.72 24.13
CA ALA A 9 -10.01 6.36 23.90
C ALA A 9 -9.94 6.70 22.40
N THR A 10 -9.67 7.97 22.10
CA THR A 10 -9.61 8.48 20.72
C THR A 10 -8.61 7.68 19.90
N GLU A 11 -9.11 6.86 18.97
CA GLU A 11 -8.31 6.20 17.94
C GLU A 11 -7.68 7.29 17.06
N GLY A 12 -6.34 7.41 17.06
CA GLY A 12 -5.64 8.46 16.32
C GLY A 12 -4.23 8.72 16.85
N THR A 13 -3.58 9.73 16.28
CA THR A 13 -2.25 10.19 16.68
C THR A 13 -2.29 11.07 17.93
N GLY A 14 -3.46 11.53 18.36
CA GLY A 14 -3.62 12.45 19.49
C GLY A 14 -3.31 13.92 19.15
N ASN A 15 -3.06 14.21 17.88
CA ASN A 15 -2.95 15.56 17.32
C ASN A 15 -4.03 15.67 16.23
N GLU A 16 -5.06 16.48 16.47
CA GLU A 16 -6.22 16.59 15.58
C GLU A 16 -5.84 17.09 14.16
N GLU A 17 -4.83 17.96 14.06
CA GLU A 17 -4.38 18.47 12.77
C GLU A 17 -3.69 17.37 11.95
N LEU A 18 -2.85 16.58 12.61
CA LEU A 18 -2.17 15.44 12.00
C LEU A 18 -3.18 14.34 11.63
N ASP A 19 -4.12 14.02 12.51
CA ASP A 19 -5.18 13.04 12.26
C ASP A 19 -6.01 13.41 11.03
N LYS A 20 -6.37 14.70 10.91
CA LYS A 20 -7.07 15.21 9.74
C LYS A 20 -6.21 15.15 8.47
N ALA A 21 -4.92 15.42 8.57
CA ALA A 21 -4.01 15.31 7.43
C ALA A 21 -3.86 13.86 6.95
N ILE A 22 -3.79 12.91 7.88
CA ILE A 22 -3.75 11.47 7.62
C ILE A 22 -5.04 11.01 6.93
N GLU A 23 -6.20 11.43 7.45
CA GLU A 23 -7.51 11.12 6.87
C GLU A 23 -7.66 11.68 5.45
N ILE A 24 -7.28 12.94 5.22
CA ILE A 24 -7.30 13.58 3.89
C ILE A 24 -6.42 12.81 2.89
N ALA A 25 -5.28 12.30 3.34
CA ALA A 25 -4.39 11.48 2.52
C ALA A 25 -4.97 10.07 2.23
N GLY A 26 -6.07 9.69 2.86
CA GLY A 26 -6.75 8.41 2.67
C GLY A 26 -6.30 7.32 3.64
N TYR A 27 -5.71 7.67 4.77
CA TYR A 27 -5.16 6.74 5.75
C TYR A 27 -5.78 6.91 7.14
N ALA A 28 -5.48 5.95 8.02
CA ALA A 28 -5.76 5.95 9.44
C ALA A 28 -4.55 5.34 10.18
N TYR A 29 -4.52 5.45 11.51
CA TYR A 29 -3.42 4.99 12.36
C TYR A 29 -3.89 3.89 13.33
N ASP A 30 -3.12 2.81 13.43
CA ASP A 30 -3.32 1.71 14.39
C ASP A 30 -2.28 1.82 15.52
N PRO A 31 -2.68 2.29 16.72
CA PRO A 31 -1.76 2.44 17.84
C PRO A 31 -1.27 1.10 18.43
N LYS A 32 -1.95 -0.02 18.17
CA LYS A 32 -1.54 -1.32 18.73
C LYS A 32 -0.31 -1.89 18.04
N GLN A 33 -0.19 -1.64 16.74
CA GLN A 33 0.92 -2.11 15.91
C GLN A 33 1.87 -0.98 15.50
N ASP A 34 1.51 0.27 15.77
CA ASP A 34 2.27 1.48 15.42
C ASP A 34 2.48 1.55 13.90
N ILE A 35 1.36 1.50 13.15
CA ILE A 35 1.32 1.52 11.69
C ILE A 35 0.23 2.46 11.16
N PHE A 36 0.43 2.97 9.95
CA PHE A 36 -0.58 3.64 9.14
C PHE A 36 -1.19 2.65 8.14
N TYR A 37 -2.45 2.85 7.77
CA TYR A 37 -3.15 1.97 6.83
C TYR A 37 -4.26 2.72 6.08
N SER A 38 -4.65 2.21 4.92
CA SER A 38 -5.66 2.81 4.04
C SER A 38 -7.05 2.77 4.66
N THR A 39 -7.82 3.85 4.51
CA THR A 39 -9.26 3.82 4.77
C THR A 39 -10.00 3.12 3.62
N MET A 40 -11.29 2.82 3.82
CA MET A 40 -12.09 2.12 2.81
C MET A 40 -12.35 2.97 1.56
N ASN A 41 -12.58 4.28 1.74
CA ASN A 41 -12.96 5.21 0.66
C ASN A 41 -11.97 6.36 0.52
N PRO A 42 -10.67 6.07 0.28
CA PRO A 42 -9.68 7.10 0.04
C PRO A 42 -9.87 7.64 -1.38
N TRP A 43 -9.38 8.84 -1.66
CA TRP A 43 -9.54 9.46 -2.98
C TRP A 43 -8.87 8.62 -4.09
N GLN A 44 -7.84 7.83 -3.73
CA GLN A 44 -7.15 6.85 -4.58
C GLN A 44 -8.13 5.87 -5.26
N ARG A 45 -9.29 5.61 -4.64
CA ARG A 45 -10.32 4.74 -5.22
C ARG A 45 -10.86 5.25 -6.56
N ASN A 46 -10.82 6.56 -6.80
CA ASN A 46 -11.35 7.17 -8.02
C ASN A 46 -10.36 7.16 -9.20
N ILE A 47 -9.08 6.86 -8.93
CA ILE A 47 -8.00 6.91 -9.92
C ILE A 47 -7.45 5.54 -10.30
N GLY A 48 -7.99 4.45 -9.74
CA GLY A 48 -7.66 3.09 -10.17
C GLY A 48 -6.17 2.75 -10.05
N TYR A 49 -5.72 1.91 -10.98
CA TYR A 49 -4.33 1.47 -11.09
C TYR A 49 -3.92 1.35 -12.56
N CYS A 50 -2.68 1.69 -12.85
CA CYS A 50 -1.99 1.28 -14.08
C CYS A 50 -0.51 1.07 -13.80
N ARG A 51 0.17 0.30 -14.66
CA ARG A 51 1.60 -0.01 -14.52
C ARG A 51 2.50 1.23 -14.45
N LEU A 52 2.06 2.36 -15.03
CA LEU A 52 2.78 3.64 -14.91
C LEU A 52 2.97 4.08 -13.44
N TYR A 53 2.07 3.71 -12.54
CA TYR A 53 2.21 4.04 -11.11
C TYR A 53 3.39 3.29 -10.48
N ASP A 54 3.57 2.02 -10.81
CA ASP A 54 4.76 1.26 -10.39
C ASP A 54 6.04 1.87 -11.00
N GLU A 55 6.00 2.26 -12.28
CA GLU A 55 7.14 2.93 -12.92
C GLU A 55 7.48 4.27 -12.25
N ALA A 56 6.48 4.99 -11.73
CA ALA A 56 6.68 6.24 -11.00
C ALA A 56 7.19 6.03 -9.56
N ALA A 57 7.17 4.80 -9.03
CA ALA A 57 7.52 4.53 -7.64
C ALA A 57 8.97 4.91 -7.30
N ALA A 58 9.94 4.40 -8.06
CA ALA A 58 11.36 4.71 -7.84
C ALA A 58 11.67 6.22 -7.98
N PRO A 59 11.21 6.94 -9.03
CA PRO A 59 11.33 8.40 -9.10
C PRO A 59 10.78 9.16 -7.89
N LEU A 60 9.75 8.63 -7.21
CA LEU A 60 9.15 9.20 -6.01
C LEU A 60 9.82 8.73 -4.71
N GLY A 61 10.91 7.97 -4.80
CA GLY A 61 11.69 7.48 -3.65
C GLY A 61 11.18 6.18 -3.05
N MET A 62 10.27 5.49 -3.72
CA MET A 62 9.72 4.21 -3.29
C MET A 62 10.46 3.06 -3.99
N ILE A 63 11.13 2.21 -3.21
CA ILE A 63 11.82 1.01 -3.71
C ILE A 63 11.04 -0.20 -3.20
N ILE A 64 10.20 -0.74 -4.09
CA ILE A 64 9.22 -1.77 -3.76
C ILE A 64 9.29 -2.91 -4.79
N ASP A 65 8.99 -4.12 -4.33
CA ASP A 65 8.67 -5.24 -5.19
C ASP A 65 7.17 -5.15 -5.55
N CYS A 66 6.86 -5.23 -6.85
CA CYS A 66 5.50 -5.23 -7.38
C CYS A 66 5.21 -6.60 -8.00
N GLU A 67 4.07 -7.20 -7.69
CA GLU A 67 3.66 -8.49 -8.23
C GLU A 67 2.18 -8.48 -8.62
N PRO A 68 1.83 -8.06 -9.86
CA PRO A 68 0.47 -8.08 -10.35
C PRO A 68 0.07 -9.46 -10.89
N ILE A 69 -0.96 -10.07 -10.30
CA ILE A 69 -1.50 -11.36 -10.72
C ILE A 69 -2.78 -11.16 -11.51
N HIS A 70 -2.75 -11.52 -12.79
CA HIS A 70 -3.85 -11.34 -13.72
C HIS A 70 -4.64 -12.64 -13.93
N PHE A 71 -5.96 -12.55 -14.00
CA PHE A 71 -6.82 -13.71 -14.27
C PHE A 71 -8.18 -13.27 -14.82
N LYS A 72 -8.95 -14.20 -15.39
CA LYS A 72 -10.30 -13.92 -15.91
C LYS A 72 -11.36 -14.64 -15.08
N TYR A 73 -12.44 -13.95 -14.75
CA TYR A 73 -13.56 -14.52 -13.99
C TYR A 73 -14.84 -13.73 -14.26
N HIS A 74 -15.93 -14.44 -14.62
CA HIS A 74 -17.24 -13.86 -15.00
C HIS A 74 -17.10 -12.68 -15.99
N GLU A 75 -16.44 -12.93 -17.12
CA GLU A 75 -16.25 -11.97 -18.22
C GLU A 75 -15.44 -10.70 -17.86
N LYS A 76 -14.99 -10.57 -16.61
CA LYS A 76 -14.09 -9.52 -16.16
C LYS A 76 -12.64 -10.00 -16.22
N GLU A 77 -11.74 -9.10 -16.60
CA GLU A 77 -10.29 -9.28 -16.42
C GLU A 77 -9.89 -8.67 -15.08
N TRP A 78 -9.44 -9.51 -14.15
CA TRP A 78 -9.05 -9.13 -12.80
C TRP A 78 -7.54 -8.98 -12.70
N MET A 79 -7.12 -8.11 -11.79
CA MET A 79 -5.75 -8.02 -11.33
C MET A 79 -5.74 -7.87 -9.80
N ILE A 80 -5.02 -8.77 -9.12
CA ILE A 80 -4.70 -8.60 -7.71
C ILE A 80 -3.21 -8.29 -7.63
N GLY A 81 -2.88 -7.11 -7.11
CA GLY A 81 -1.53 -6.63 -6.98
C GLY A 81 -1.01 -6.79 -5.55
N PHE A 82 0.25 -7.23 -5.44
CA PHE A 82 0.98 -7.28 -4.18
C PHE A 82 2.17 -6.34 -4.25
N TRP A 83 2.32 -5.51 -3.22
CA TRP A 83 3.47 -4.61 -3.09
C TRP A 83 4.10 -4.76 -1.71
N LYS A 84 5.44 -4.76 -1.65
CA LYS A 84 6.20 -4.65 -0.40
C LYS A 84 7.52 -3.92 -0.62
N GLY A 85 7.96 -3.16 0.38
CA GLY A 85 9.26 -2.48 0.30
C GLY A 85 9.33 -1.22 1.14
N GLN A 86 10.21 -0.32 0.71
CA GLN A 86 10.45 0.97 1.35
C GLN A 86 9.77 2.09 0.57
N TYR A 87 8.86 2.79 1.22
CA TYR A 87 8.11 3.92 0.71
C TYR A 87 8.64 5.19 1.36
N ASP A 88 9.84 5.62 0.96
CA ASP A 88 10.56 6.75 1.56
C ASP A 88 10.84 6.56 3.06
N LEU A 89 10.01 7.12 3.95
CA LEU A 89 10.17 7.06 5.41
C LEU A 89 9.44 5.85 6.05
N VAL A 90 8.66 5.09 5.30
CA VAL A 90 7.90 3.96 5.83
C VAL A 90 8.28 2.65 5.13
N THR A 91 8.43 1.57 5.90
CA THR A 91 8.39 0.21 5.33
C THR A 91 6.94 -0.24 5.28
N GLY A 92 6.49 -0.85 4.19
CA GLY A 92 5.09 -1.24 4.08
C GLY A 92 4.81 -2.36 3.12
N ALA A 93 3.52 -2.71 3.07
CA ALA A 93 2.98 -3.70 2.16
C ALA A 93 1.50 -3.47 1.85
N GLU A 94 1.08 -3.92 0.67
CA GLU A 94 -0.23 -3.64 0.12
C GLU A 94 -0.78 -4.85 -0.64
N ILE A 95 -2.11 -5.04 -0.57
CA ILE A 95 -2.87 -5.90 -1.47
C ILE A 95 -3.98 -5.07 -2.10
N GLY A 96 -3.97 -4.94 -3.43
CA GLY A 96 -5.00 -4.22 -4.18
C GLY A 96 -5.76 -5.14 -5.13
N VAL A 97 -7.06 -4.93 -5.26
CA VAL A 97 -7.97 -5.74 -6.09
C VAL A 97 -8.62 -4.83 -7.12
N TYR A 98 -8.46 -5.19 -8.40
CA TYR A 98 -8.90 -4.36 -9.50
C TYR A 98 -9.50 -5.19 -10.65
N THR A 99 -10.27 -4.53 -11.49
CA THR A 99 -10.78 -5.07 -12.75
C THR A 99 -10.41 -4.15 -13.90
N ARG A 100 -10.07 -4.70 -15.06
CA ARG A 100 -9.68 -3.90 -16.23
C ARG A 100 -10.80 -2.94 -16.60
N ALA A 101 -10.44 -1.68 -16.82
CA ALA A 101 -11.36 -0.68 -17.34
C ALA A 101 -11.66 -0.97 -18.80
N VAL A 102 -12.95 -1.02 -19.15
CA VAL A 102 -13.41 -1.37 -20.49
C VAL A 102 -13.13 -0.25 -21.50
N ASP A 103 -13.10 1.02 -21.05
CA ASP A 103 -13.07 2.21 -21.93
C ASP A 103 -11.98 3.25 -21.57
N ARG A 104 -10.96 2.90 -20.78
CA ARG A 104 -9.86 3.82 -20.42
C ARG A 104 -8.55 3.38 -21.05
N ASN A 105 -8.35 3.73 -22.32
CA ASN A 105 -7.01 3.82 -22.89
C ASN A 105 -6.50 5.25 -22.67
N ILE A 106 -5.38 5.41 -21.96
CA ILE A 106 -4.70 6.70 -21.83
C ILE A 106 -3.95 6.97 -23.13
N HIS A 107 -4.68 7.31 -24.19
CA HIS A 107 -4.10 7.63 -25.49
C HIS A 107 -3.15 8.84 -25.36
N GLY A 108 -1.90 8.68 -25.83
CA GLY A 108 -0.90 9.75 -25.93
C GLY A 108 0.20 9.76 -24.85
N PHE A 109 -0.02 9.17 -23.66
CA PHE A 109 1.00 9.15 -22.58
C PHE A 109 1.41 7.74 -22.12
N PHE A 110 0.52 6.75 -22.22
CA PHE A 110 0.81 5.39 -21.78
C PHE A 110 -0.03 4.35 -22.54
N ASN A 111 0.62 3.40 -23.19
CA ASN A 111 -0.02 2.39 -24.05
C ASN A 111 -0.26 1.05 -23.31
N GLY A 112 -0.72 1.10 -22.05
CA GLY A 112 -0.94 -0.10 -21.23
C GLY A 112 -2.32 -0.14 -20.58
N ALA A 113 -2.69 -1.32 -20.08
CA ALA A 113 -3.98 -1.56 -19.47
C ALA A 113 -4.18 -0.71 -18.22
N TYR A 114 -5.39 -0.15 -18.10
CA TYR A 114 -5.86 0.56 -16.92
C TYR A 114 -6.86 -0.31 -16.17
N TYR A 115 -6.83 -0.26 -14.84
CA TYR A 115 -7.65 -1.06 -13.97
C TYR A 115 -8.42 -0.16 -12.99
N ASP A 116 -9.73 -0.35 -12.93
CA ASP A 116 -10.58 0.30 -11.94
C ASP A 116 -10.55 -0.47 -10.62
N CYS A 117 -10.61 0.25 -9.50
CA CYS A 117 -10.81 -0.35 -8.19
C CYS A 117 -12.13 -1.14 -8.17
N VAL A 118 -12.12 -2.30 -7.51
CA VAL A 118 -13.35 -3.08 -7.44
C VAL A 118 -14.48 -2.37 -6.68
N SER A 119 -15.70 -2.70 -7.09
CA SER A 119 -16.91 -2.24 -6.43
C SER A 119 -17.05 -2.84 -5.02
N ASP A 120 -17.98 -2.32 -4.22
CA ASP A 120 -18.18 -2.76 -2.84
C ASP A 120 -18.56 -4.24 -2.73
N ILE A 121 -19.30 -4.76 -3.70
CA ILE A 121 -19.70 -6.17 -3.78
C ILE A 121 -18.57 -7.09 -4.23
N ASP A 122 -17.53 -6.51 -4.85
CA ASP A 122 -16.40 -7.22 -5.44
C ASP A 122 -15.14 -7.18 -4.55
N ARG A 123 -15.24 -6.57 -3.37
CA ARG A 123 -14.16 -6.60 -2.36
C ARG A 123 -13.94 -8.03 -1.87
N LEU A 124 -12.72 -8.28 -1.41
CA LEU A 124 -12.29 -9.60 -0.97
C LEU A 124 -11.88 -9.57 0.49
N ASN A 125 -12.12 -10.67 1.20
CA ASN A 125 -11.56 -10.90 2.51
C ASN A 125 -10.07 -11.24 2.36
N MET A 126 -9.22 -10.34 2.82
CA MET A 126 -7.77 -10.44 2.67
C MET A 126 -7.10 -10.31 4.03
N SER A 127 -5.96 -10.97 4.16
CA SER A 127 -5.07 -10.79 5.28
C SER A 127 -3.64 -10.99 4.83
N TYR A 128 -2.72 -10.31 5.51
CA TYR A 128 -1.31 -10.60 5.38
C TYR A 128 -0.53 -10.27 6.65
N THR A 129 0.61 -10.94 6.82
CA THR A 129 1.63 -10.57 7.79
C THR A 129 2.89 -10.14 7.05
N LEU A 130 3.35 -8.92 7.29
CA LEU A 130 4.63 -8.44 6.77
C LEU A 130 5.74 -8.81 7.76
N LYS A 131 6.76 -9.51 7.28
CA LYS A 131 7.93 -9.88 8.07
C LYS A 131 9.19 -9.26 7.47
N LYS A 132 10.14 -8.92 8.33
CA LYS A 132 11.50 -8.52 8.00
C LYS A 132 12.48 -9.50 8.61
N ASN A 133 13.30 -10.16 7.78
CA ASN A 133 14.28 -11.16 8.22
C ASN A 133 13.65 -12.23 9.14
N GLY A 134 12.43 -12.66 8.81
CA GLY A 134 11.64 -13.64 9.57
C GLY A 134 10.85 -13.10 10.77
N ASN A 135 11.12 -11.87 11.23
CA ASN A 135 10.41 -11.25 12.34
C ASN A 135 9.17 -10.49 11.85
N THR A 136 8.04 -10.67 12.51
CA THR A 136 6.80 -9.95 12.19
C THR A 136 6.94 -8.45 12.48
N LEU A 137 6.67 -7.62 11.47
CA LEU A 137 6.50 -6.18 11.65
C LEU A 137 5.07 -5.84 12.06
N PHE A 138 4.08 -6.34 11.32
CA PHE A 138 2.65 -6.16 11.59
C PHE A 138 1.79 -7.13 10.77
N THR A 139 0.50 -7.20 11.13
CA THR A 139 -0.52 -7.98 10.42
C THR A 139 -1.73 -7.11 10.07
N ARG A 140 -2.30 -7.35 8.90
CA ARG A 140 -3.53 -6.71 8.42
C ARG A 140 -4.57 -7.78 8.08
N THR A 141 -5.84 -7.48 8.31
CA THR A 141 -6.97 -8.32 7.92
C THR A 141 -8.20 -7.46 7.69
N GLY A 142 -8.97 -7.76 6.65
CA GLY A 142 -10.25 -7.12 6.40
C GLY A 142 -10.84 -7.46 5.04
N GLU A 143 -12.14 -7.20 4.88
CA GLU A 143 -12.77 -7.12 3.56
C GLU A 143 -12.42 -5.77 2.94
N HIS A 144 -11.62 -5.76 1.87
CA HIS A 144 -11.15 -4.51 1.25
C HIS A 144 -10.92 -4.68 -0.25
N TRP A 145 -10.80 -3.54 -0.93
CA TRP A 145 -10.24 -3.48 -2.29
C TRP A 145 -8.74 -3.10 -2.30
N TRP A 146 -8.20 -2.62 -1.17
CA TRP A 146 -6.85 -2.05 -1.03
C TRP A 146 -6.44 -2.09 0.44
N LEU A 147 -5.96 -3.25 0.87
CA LEU A 147 -5.55 -3.50 2.25
C LEU A 147 -4.06 -3.15 2.38
N THR A 148 -3.75 -2.10 3.12
CA THR A 148 -2.38 -1.61 3.29
C THR A 148 -1.94 -1.55 4.75
N GLY A 149 -0.65 -1.34 4.95
CA GLY A 149 -0.01 -1.18 6.25
C GLY A 149 1.40 -0.64 6.06
N PHE A 150 1.76 0.35 6.87
CA PHE A 150 3.01 1.11 6.76
C PHE A 150 3.58 1.41 8.14
N LYS A 151 4.78 0.90 8.42
CA LYS A 151 5.52 1.16 9.66
C LYS A 151 6.46 2.35 9.46
N LEU A 152 6.26 3.39 10.25
CA LEU A 152 7.01 4.63 10.17
C LEU A 152 8.40 4.51 10.79
N GLY A 153 9.43 4.98 10.08
CA GLY A 153 10.81 5.03 10.57
C GLY A 153 11.55 3.69 10.59
N GLU A 154 10.92 2.62 10.10
CA GLU A 154 11.59 1.34 9.86
C GLU A 154 12.17 1.35 8.45
N PHE A 155 13.49 1.21 8.34
CA PHE A 155 14.16 1.04 7.05
C PHE A 155 14.21 -0.45 6.69
N SER A 156 13.85 -0.83 5.47
CA SER A 156 14.02 -2.19 4.98
C SER A 156 14.54 -2.21 3.54
N GLU A 157 15.38 -3.18 3.23
CA GLU A 157 15.59 -3.60 1.85
C GLU A 157 14.45 -4.54 1.42
N PRO A 158 13.91 -4.43 0.18
CA PRO A 158 12.82 -5.32 -0.26
C PRO A 158 13.13 -6.82 -0.12
N SER A 159 14.40 -7.20 -0.28
CA SER A 159 14.89 -8.57 -0.11
C SER A 159 14.85 -9.08 1.33
N GLU A 160 14.78 -8.20 2.32
CA GLU A 160 14.59 -8.58 3.73
C GLU A 160 13.13 -8.88 4.05
N LEU A 161 12.21 -8.45 3.18
CA LEU A 161 10.78 -8.49 3.43
C LEU A 161 10.13 -9.71 2.80
N THR A 162 9.20 -10.31 3.55
CA THR A 162 8.28 -11.33 3.04
C THR A 162 6.85 -11.02 3.49
N MET A 163 5.88 -11.25 2.61
CA MET A 163 4.46 -11.19 2.95
C MET A 163 3.88 -12.61 3.01
N GLU A 164 3.32 -12.98 4.15
CA GLU A 164 2.49 -14.19 4.28
C GLU A 164 1.04 -13.80 4.02
N ILE A 165 0.48 -14.24 2.91
CA ILE A 165 -0.79 -13.75 2.36
C ILE A 165 -1.86 -14.83 2.49
N THR A 166 -3.09 -14.42 2.82
CA THR A 166 -4.28 -15.25 2.70
C THR A 166 -5.44 -14.44 2.15
N ILE A 167 -6.07 -14.93 1.08
CA ILE A 167 -7.18 -14.28 0.39
C ILE A 167 -8.32 -15.27 0.25
N THR A 168 -9.53 -14.85 0.63
CA THR A 168 -10.77 -15.59 0.35
C THR A 168 -11.49 -14.93 -0.83
N LEU A 169 -11.55 -15.66 -1.94
CA LEU A 169 -12.20 -15.24 -3.17
C LEU A 169 -13.72 -15.45 -3.07
N GLN A 170 -14.49 -14.81 -3.95
CA GLN A 170 -15.95 -14.89 -3.95
C GLN A 170 -16.47 -16.33 -4.10
N THR A 171 -15.79 -17.14 -4.91
CA THR A 171 -16.16 -18.53 -5.17
C THR A 171 -14.93 -19.41 -5.35
N VAL A 172 -15.12 -20.73 -5.25
CA VAL A 172 -14.09 -21.72 -5.62
C VAL A 172 -13.64 -21.54 -7.07
N MET A 173 -14.55 -21.17 -7.97
CA MET A 173 -14.22 -20.93 -9.39
C MET A 173 -13.31 -19.71 -9.55
N MET A 174 -13.57 -18.62 -8.84
CA MET A 174 -12.70 -17.44 -8.84
C MET A 174 -11.33 -17.77 -8.26
N ARG A 175 -11.29 -18.53 -7.16
CA ARG A 175 -10.04 -19.01 -6.58
C ARG A 175 -9.23 -19.84 -7.58
N ASN A 176 -9.87 -20.74 -8.32
CA ASN A 176 -9.19 -21.54 -9.33
C ASN A 176 -8.62 -20.67 -10.45
N ALA A 177 -9.38 -19.67 -10.92
CA ALA A 177 -8.87 -18.71 -11.91
C ALA A 177 -7.68 -17.90 -11.38
N PHE A 178 -7.73 -17.45 -10.12
CA PHE A 178 -6.61 -16.75 -9.49
C PHE A 178 -5.37 -17.65 -9.32
N VAL A 179 -5.56 -18.92 -8.98
CA VAL A 179 -4.47 -19.92 -8.92
C VAL A 179 -3.83 -20.13 -10.28
N THR A 180 -4.60 -20.16 -11.36
CA THR A 180 -4.06 -20.15 -12.73
C THR A 180 -3.23 -18.89 -12.97
N GLY A 181 -3.71 -17.71 -12.54
CA GLY A 181 -2.95 -16.47 -12.63
C GLY A 181 -1.62 -16.50 -11.86
N LEU A 182 -1.58 -17.10 -10.66
CA LEU A 182 -0.34 -17.32 -9.90
C LEU A 182 0.63 -18.23 -10.66
N TRP A 183 0.12 -19.34 -11.21
CA TRP A 183 0.91 -20.26 -12.01
C TRP A 183 1.50 -19.57 -13.25
N ASP A 184 0.69 -18.80 -13.98
CA ASP A 184 1.11 -18.05 -15.17
C ASP A 184 2.17 -16.98 -14.84
N ALA A 185 2.12 -16.41 -13.64
CA ALA A 185 3.14 -15.48 -13.13
C ALA A 185 4.46 -16.19 -12.75
N GLY A 186 4.47 -17.51 -12.59
CA GLY A 186 5.66 -18.31 -12.29
C GLY A 186 5.71 -18.94 -10.89
N TYR A 187 4.63 -18.86 -10.11
CA TYR A 187 4.57 -19.53 -8.80
C TYR A 187 4.46 -21.05 -8.97
N PRO A 188 5.23 -21.85 -8.22
CA PRO A 188 5.13 -23.31 -8.27
C PRO A 188 3.85 -23.78 -7.56
N LEU A 189 3.28 -24.91 -8.01
CA LEU A 189 2.01 -25.44 -7.47
C LEU A 189 2.08 -25.81 -5.97
N ASP A 190 3.27 -26.14 -5.45
CA ASP A 190 3.52 -26.41 -4.04
C ASP A 190 3.81 -25.14 -3.22
N GLY A 191 3.92 -23.98 -3.89
CA GLY A 191 4.16 -22.67 -3.28
C GLY A 191 2.92 -22.03 -2.66
N PHE A 192 1.73 -22.62 -2.85
CA PHE A 192 0.49 -22.12 -2.29
C PHE A 192 -0.42 -23.25 -1.79
N ARG A 193 -1.31 -22.91 -0.86
CA ARG A 193 -2.30 -23.81 -0.27
C ARG A 193 -3.69 -23.29 -0.57
N THR A 194 -4.66 -24.20 -0.73
CA THR A 194 -6.05 -23.84 -0.97
C THR A 194 -6.99 -24.55 0.00
N ASN A 195 -8.04 -23.85 0.43
CA ASN A 195 -9.11 -24.40 1.26
C ASN A 195 -10.43 -23.72 0.85
N GLY A 196 -11.34 -24.46 0.21
CA GLY A 196 -12.56 -23.87 -0.35
C GLY A 196 -12.24 -22.76 -1.37
N ALA A 197 -12.74 -21.55 -1.10
CA ALA A 197 -12.48 -20.35 -1.91
C ALA A 197 -11.24 -19.56 -1.43
N THR A 198 -10.51 -20.06 -0.43
CA THR A 198 -9.34 -19.40 0.15
C THR A 198 -8.05 -19.93 -0.44
N VAL A 199 -7.08 -19.03 -0.66
CA VAL A 199 -5.71 -19.32 -1.07
C VAL A 199 -4.74 -18.65 -0.10
N SER A 200 -3.66 -19.35 0.24
CA SER A 200 -2.59 -18.84 1.11
C SER A 200 -1.22 -19.12 0.49
N PHE A 201 -0.32 -18.15 0.50
CA PHE A 201 1.02 -18.26 -0.08
C PHE A 201 1.97 -17.20 0.50
N THR A 202 3.26 -17.33 0.22
CA THR A 202 4.27 -16.35 0.64
C THR A 202 4.82 -15.61 -0.56
N PHE A 203 4.77 -14.28 -0.51
CA PHE A 203 5.43 -13.41 -1.48
C PHE A 203 6.76 -12.93 -0.91
N SER A 204 7.87 -13.48 -1.39
CA SER A 204 9.24 -13.14 -1.00
C SER A 204 9.98 -12.34 -2.07
N SER A 205 9.83 -12.73 -3.34
CA SER A 205 10.42 -12.07 -4.50
C SER A 205 9.44 -12.08 -5.66
N PRO A 206 9.44 -11.04 -6.51
CA PRO A 206 8.56 -10.98 -7.67
C PRO A 206 8.97 -12.02 -8.70
N HIS A 207 7.97 -12.72 -9.26
CA HIS A 207 8.16 -13.61 -10.41
C HIS A 207 7.85 -12.87 -11.72
N THR A 208 7.09 -11.78 -11.63
CA THR A 208 6.82 -10.88 -12.76
C THR A 208 7.97 -9.90 -13.00
N THR A 209 8.05 -9.36 -14.22
CA THR A 209 9.07 -8.37 -14.56
C THR A 209 8.90 -7.11 -13.71
N PRO A 210 9.93 -6.69 -12.94
CA PRO A 210 9.84 -5.48 -12.13
C PRO A 210 9.74 -4.21 -13.01
N PRO A 211 9.35 -3.07 -12.43
CA PRO A 211 9.29 -1.80 -13.17
C PRO A 211 10.63 -1.45 -13.80
N ALA A 212 10.62 -0.93 -15.03
CA ALA A 212 11.83 -0.60 -15.78
C ALA A 212 12.62 0.55 -15.13
N THR A 213 11.94 1.43 -14.38
CA THR A 213 12.60 2.49 -13.60
C THR A 213 13.37 1.97 -12.38
N ARG A 214 13.14 0.72 -11.98
CA ARG A 214 13.85 0.08 -10.87
C ARG A 214 15.15 -0.57 -11.39
N THR A 215 16.26 0.12 -11.18
CA THR A 215 17.60 -0.37 -11.55
C THR A 215 18.48 -0.52 -10.29
N PRO A 216 19.49 -1.40 -10.30
CA PRO A 216 20.39 -1.53 -9.16
C PRO A 216 21.08 -0.22 -8.74
N ALA A 217 21.31 0.70 -9.67
CA ALA A 217 21.92 2.00 -9.39
C ALA A 217 20.92 2.96 -8.70
N THR A 218 19.70 3.07 -9.24
CA THR A 218 18.64 3.89 -8.63
C THR A 218 18.26 3.37 -7.24
N ASP A 219 18.14 2.05 -7.10
CA ASP A 219 17.79 1.41 -5.83
C ASP A 219 18.83 1.74 -4.75
N ARG A 220 20.13 1.62 -5.06
CA ARG A 220 21.20 1.96 -4.10
C ARG A 220 21.15 3.42 -3.64
N ILE A 221 20.97 4.37 -4.57
CA ILE A 221 20.94 5.80 -4.24
C ILE A 221 19.73 6.12 -3.37
N LEU A 222 18.55 5.63 -3.78
CA LEU A 222 17.30 5.91 -3.09
C LEU A 222 17.21 5.19 -1.74
N GLN A 223 17.64 3.94 -1.65
CA GLN A 223 17.71 3.21 -0.38
C GLN A 223 18.70 3.85 0.58
N ARG A 224 19.84 4.38 0.12
CA ARG A 224 20.74 5.14 1.00
C ARG A 224 20.07 6.40 1.56
N LYS A 225 19.31 7.12 0.73
CA LYS A 225 18.50 8.27 1.16
C LYS A 225 17.45 7.83 2.19
N ASN A 226 16.69 6.78 1.90
CA ASN A 226 15.63 6.25 2.76
C ASN A 226 16.19 5.77 4.13
N GLN A 227 17.34 5.10 4.11
CA GLN A 227 18.05 4.67 5.31
C GLN A 227 18.42 5.87 6.19
N LEU A 228 19.03 6.91 5.61
CA LEU A 228 19.40 8.12 6.35
C LEU A 228 18.17 8.84 6.93
N LEU A 229 17.04 8.84 6.22
CA LEU A 229 15.79 9.41 6.71
C LEU A 229 15.25 8.63 7.91
N CYS A 230 15.25 7.30 7.84
CA CYS A 230 14.83 6.44 8.94
C CYS A 230 15.78 6.57 10.15
N GLU A 231 17.09 6.58 9.94
CA GLU A 231 18.09 6.78 11.00
C GLU A 231 17.88 8.13 11.72
N LYS A 232 17.63 9.21 10.98
CA LYS A 232 17.31 10.53 11.57
C LYS A 232 16.01 10.48 12.36
N TYR A 233 14.97 9.86 11.82
CA TYR A 233 13.70 9.69 12.53
C TYR A 233 13.89 8.92 13.84
N GLN A 234 14.61 7.80 13.82
CA GLN A 234 14.89 7.00 15.01
C GLN A 234 15.77 7.74 16.02
N ALA A 235 16.73 8.55 15.57
CA ALA A 235 17.54 9.38 16.46
C ALA A 235 16.70 10.43 17.22
N ILE A 236 15.67 10.98 16.58
CA ILE A 236 14.76 11.97 17.18
C ILE A 236 13.73 11.28 18.10
N THR A 237 13.22 10.12 17.68
CA THR A 237 12.03 9.49 18.27
C THR A 237 12.30 8.24 19.11
N GLY A 238 13.54 7.76 19.16
CA GLY A 238 13.88 6.46 19.76
C GLY A 238 13.63 6.35 21.26
N SER A 239 13.54 7.48 21.98
CA SER A 239 13.13 7.52 23.39
C SER A 239 11.62 7.62 23.61
N SER A 240 10.84 7.87 22.54
CA SER A 240 9.40 8.07 22.60
C SER A 240 8.66 6.74 22.57
N THR A 241 7.64 6.59 23.42
CA THR A 241 6.93 5.32 23.59
C THR A 241 5.65 5.21 22.75
N ASN A 242 5.12 6.34 22.30
CA ASN A 242 3.86 6.42 21.55
C ASN A 242 3.97 7.51 20.47
N ILE A 243 3.04 7.48 19.51
CA ILE A 243 3.05 8.40 18.37
C ILE A 243 2.93 9.88 18.76
N GLN A 244 2.25 10.22 19.87
CA GLN A 244 2.14 11.60 20.36
C GLN A 244 3.53 12.14 20.75
N ASP A 245 4.28 11.36 21.52
CA ASP A 245 5.65 11.70 21.92
C ASP A 245 6.59 11.77 20.70
N LYS A 246 6.39 10.90 19.71
CA LYS A 246 7.17 10.92 18.45
C LYS A 246 6.89 12.20 17.65
N VAL A 247 5.61 12.56 17.49
CA VAL A 247 5.18 13.77 16.76
C VAL A 247 5.72 15.02 17.45
N LYS A 248 5.57 15.11 18.77
CA LYS A 248 6.10 16.22 19.57
C LYS A 248 7.62 16.34 19.47
N ALA A 249 8.36 15.23 19.55
CA ALA A 249 9.81 15.25 19.39
C ALA A 249 10.24 15.75 17.99
N ILE A 250 9.49 15.40 16.94
CA ILE A 250 9.74 15.88 15.58
C ILE A 250 9.42 17.37 15.44
N GLU A 251 8.31 17.83 16.02
CA GLU A 251 7.96 19.26 16.06
C GLU A 251 9.06 20.10 16.73
N GLU A 252 9.61 19.62 17.85
CA GLU A 252 10.61 20.33 18.64
C GLU A 252 12.01 20.28 18.02
N LEU A 253 12.43 19.12 17.51
CA LEU A 253 13.82 18.88 17.07
C LEU A 253 14.02 18.98 15.55
N ALA A 254 12.95 18.91 14.76
CA ALA A 254 13.00 18.97 13.30
C ALA A 254 11.73 19.63 12.68
N PRO A 255 11.45 20.92 12.98
CA PRO A 255 10.24 21.60 12.54
C PRO A 255 10.07 21.62 11.00
N GLU A 256 11.16 21.66 10.23
CA GLU A 256 11.10 21.56 8.76
C GLU A 256 10.55 20.20 8.28
N MET A 257 10.83 19.12 9.00
CA MET A 257 10.28 17.79 8.70
C MET A 257 8.80 17.73 9.05
N TYR A 258 8.40 18.33 10.17
CA TYR A 258 6.99 18.42 10.58
C TYR A 258 6.16 19.22 9.57
N ASP A 259 6.64 20.40 9.15
CA ASP A 259 5.97 21.22 8.15
C ASP A 259 5.79 20.48 6.83
N LYS A 260 6.78 19.69 6.43
CA LYS A 260 6.70 18.85 5.22
C LYS A 260 5.66 17.73 5.39
N LEU A 261 5.58 17.08 6.55
CA LEU A 261 4.57 16.04 6.84
C LEU A 261 3.15 16.61 6.77
N ILE A 262 2.91 17.75 7.43
CA ILE A 262 1.59 18.41 7.46
C ILE A 262 1.20 18.96 6.08
N ARG A 263 2.13 19.58 5.34
CA ARG A 263 1.84 20.10 3.99
C ARG A 263 1.59 18.99 2.98
N THR A 264 2.29 17.86 3.08
CA THR A 264 2.07 16.69 2.22
C THR A 264 0.66 16.11 2.42
N GLY A 265 0.19 15.95 3.66
CA GLY A 265 -1.18 15.49 3.95
C GLY A 265 -2.28 16.48 3.53
N LYS A 266 -1.98 17.79 3.51
CA LYS A 266 -2.90 18.84 3.01
C LYS A 266 -2.92 18.98 1.49
N SER A 267 -2.03 18.33 0.75
CA SER A 267 -1.83 18.55 -0.69
C SER A 267 -2.80 17.80 -1.62
N LYS A 268 -4.02 17.49 -1.14
CA LYS A 268 -5.12 16.93 -1.95
C LYS A 268 -5.28 17.66 -3.29
N GLN A 269 -5.13 18.98 -3.31
CA GLN A 269 -5.20 19.81 -4.52
C GLN A 269 -4.08 19.58 -5.55
N SER A 270 -2.87 19.21 -5.10
CA SER A 270 -1.74 18.90 -6.00
C SER A 270 -1.93 17.54 -6.67
N TYR A 271 -2.44 16.56 -5.91
CA TYR A 271 -2.82 15.24 -6.43
C TYR A 271 -4.07 15.30 -7.30
N GLU A 272 -5.07 16.11 -6.95
CA GLU A 272 -6.24 16.41 -7.80
C GLU A 272 -5.83 17.07 -9.11
N LYS A 273 -4.85 17.99 -9.11
CA LYS A 273 -4.29 18.58 -10.35
C LYS A 273 -3.49 17.58 -11.19
N PHE A 274 -2.68 16.74 -10.55
CA PHE A 274 -1.97 15.66 -11.26
C PHE A 274 -2.96 14.67 -11.87
N SER A 275 -3.97 14.23 -11.10
CA SER A 275 -5.04 13.36 -11.58
C SER A 275 -5.96 14.04 -12.61
N SER A 276 -6.20 15.35 -12.51
CA SER A 276 -6.95 16.11 -13.51
C SER A 276 -6.20 16.15 -14.84
N TRP A 277 -4.87 16.27 -14.83
CA TRP A 277 -4.05 16.16 -16.05
C TRP A 277 -4.17 14.79 -16.73
N PHE A 278 -4.25 13.69 -15.96
CA PHE A 278 -4.46 12.35 -16.53
C PHE A 278 -5.92 12.09 -16.97
N THR A 279 -6.91 12.74 -16.36
CA THR A 279 -8.34 12.55 -16.68
C THR A 279 -8.87 13.52 -17.73
N GLU A 280 -8.30 14.72 -17.87
CA GLU A 280 -8.63 15.69 -18.93
C GLU A 280 -8.09 15.26 -20.30
N GLY A 281 -7.03 14.46 -20.34
CA GLY A 281 -6.55 13.79 -21.57
C GLY A 281 -7.50 12.72 -22.12
N ILE A 282 -8.51 12.30 -21.34
CA ILE A 282 -9.52 11.29 -21.72
C ILE A 282 -10.78 11.94 -22.32
N LYS A 283 -10.92 13.28 -22.24
CA LYS A 283 -12.09 14.02 -22.76
C LYS A 283 -11.88 14.70 -24.13
N LYS A 284 -10.85 14.32 -24.90
CA LYS A 284 -10.69 14.78 -26.28
C LYS A 284 -10.65 13.62 -27.25
#